data_AF-A0A8J7R1B3-F1
#
_entry.id   AF-A0A8J7R1B3-F1
#
_cell.length_a   1.000
_cell.length_b   1.000
_cell.length_c   1.000
_cell.angle_alpha   90.00
_cell.angle_beta   90.00
_cell.angle_gamma   90.00
#
_symmetry.space_group_name_H-M   'P 1'
#
loop_
_entity.id
_entity.type
_entity.pdbx_description
1 polymer ?
#
loop_
_entity_poly.entity_id
_entity_poly.type
_entity_poly.pdbx_seq_one_letter_code
_entity_poly.pdbx_strand_id
1 'polypeptide(L)'
;SLYAYRWQDGNRLAQIGQHRLPSAVIPVNVRVFRSGRMTYVAVSSYDEEERSARSQVLQFAGGKFNVVVPHVSRYLNVVALPPMFGPTLVGQDSDRSKTVSGPVFEMYLEGGKLVRGGNITGLPKGANLFNFAWIPPDRGKKGSHVAMISDAETLVTFDAGGKRLAATQETYSGSSVYIIGDRGLGSLESPDPTNQVLYYVPMRMPVVDLDRDGKFELIVNKPVTVTGKLFTNFRTYPQGEIHAMAWNGLGMELLWKTRRIKGTVCDVAVTDIDNNGEMDLVVAVNSYAGLGAGIKTRCGVIVYPLDTTMVSGKPNYSE
;
A
#
# COMPACT_ATOMS: atom_id res chain seq x y z
N SER A 1 -17.84 2.10 -4.11
CA SER A 1 -18.33 1.09 -3.14
C SER A 1 -17.18 0.23 -2.66
N LEU A 2 -17.24 -0.25 -1.42
CA LEU A 2 -16.37 -1.28 -0.85
C LEU A 2 -17.09 -2.63 -0.90
N TYR A 3 -16.36 -3.69 -1.25
CA TYR A 3 -16.88 -5.05 -1.35
C TYR A 3 -16.06 -5.99 -0.48
N ALA A 4 -16.71 -6.96 0.17
CA ALA A 4 -16.07 -8.07 0.84
C ALA A 4 -16.30 -9.34 0.03
N TYR A 5 -15.24 -10.11 -0.20
CA TYR A 5 -15.29 -11.39 -0.89
C TYR A 5 -14.73 -12.49 0.00
N ARG A 6 -15.18 -13.72 -0.23
CA ARG A 6 -14.64 -14.93 0.39
C ARG A 6 -14.41 -15.97 -0.71
N TRP A 7 -13.31 -16.70 -0.62
CA TRP A 7 -13.07 -17.85 -1.48
C TRP A 7 -14.10 -18.94 -1.19
N GLN A 8 -14.73 -19.47 -2.23
CA GLN A 8 -15.69 -20.57 -2.17
C GLN A 8 -15.36 -21.55 -3.29
N ASP A 9 -15.67 -22.83 -3.06
CA ASP A 9 -15.56 -23.89 -4.06
C ASP A 9 -14.16 -24.00 -4.70
N GLY A 10 -13.10 -23.71 -3.93
CA GLY A 10 -11.71 -23.88 -4.32
C GLY A 10 -11.14 -22.86 -5.32
N ASN A 11 -11.96 -22.12 -6.08
CA ASN A 11 -11.44 -21.12 -7.03
C ASN A 11 -12.35 -19.90 -7.31
N ARG A 12 -13.37 -19.64 -6.48
CA ARG A 12 -14.34 -18.57 -6.75
C ARG A 12 -14.41 -17.55 -5.62
N LEU A 13 -14.19 -16.27 -5.95
CA LEU A 13 -14.51 -15.16 -5.06
C LEU A 13 -16.03 -14.91 -5.07
N ALA A 14 -16.69 -15.29 -3.98
CA ALA A 14 -18.09 -14.95 -3.76
C ALA A 14 -18.18 -13.64 -2.96
N GLN A 15 -18.95 -12.67 -3.44
CA GLN A 15 -19.24 -11.46 -2.68
C GLN A 15 -20.07 -11.83 -1.44
N ILE A 16 -19.57 -11.47 -0.26
CA ILE A 16 -20.22 -11.72 1.03
C ILE A 16 -20.70 -10.46 1.72
N GLY A 17 -20.37 -9.28 1.19
CA GLY A 17 -20.81 -8.00 1.74
C GLY A 17 -20.48 -6.82 0.84
N GLN A 18 -21.21 -5.73 1.02
CA GLN A 18 -21.01 -4.48 0.29
C GLN A 18 -21.31 -3.29 1.20
N HIS A 19 -20.54 -2.23 1.01
CA HIS A 19 -20.77 -0.94 1.62
C HIS A 19 -20.67 0.15 0.54
N ARG A 20 -21.71 0.96 0.40
CA ARG A 20 -21.70 2.07 -0.56
C ARG A 20 -20.92 3.22 0.04
N LEU A 21 -19.97 3.74 -0.73
CA LEU A 21 -19.22 4.95 -0.38
C LEU A 21 -19.95 6.16 -0.99
N PRO A 22 -19.80 7.37 -0.42
CA PRO A 22 -20.24 8.60 -1.07
C PRO A 22 -19.72 8.69 -2.51
N SER A 23 -20.47 9.32 -3.42
CA SER A 23 -20.07 9.43 -4.83
C SER A 23 -18.84 10.31 -5.05
N ALA A 24 -18.67 11.34 -4.21
CA ALA A 24 -17.57 12.29 -4.28
C ALA A 24 -16.23 11.75 -3.73
N VAL A 25 -16.22 10.56 -3.09
CA VAL A 25 -14.99 10.02 -2.50
C VAL A 25 -14.32 8.99 -3.39
N ILE A 26 -13.02 9.18 -3.62
CA ILE A 26 -12.12 8.22 -4.23
C ILE A 26 -11.39 7.47 -3.11
N PRO A 27 -11.58 6.14 -2.96
CA PRO A 27 -10.81 5.35 -2.01
C PRO A 27 -9.34 5.34 -2.39
N VAL A 28 -8.47 5.74 -1.47
CA VAL A 28 -7.01 5.76 -1.69
C VAL A 28 -6.34 4.51 -1.15
N ASN A 29 -6.80 4.00 -0.02
CA ASN A 29 -6.38 2.70 0.49
C ASN A 29 -7.47 2.08 1.39
N VAL A 30 -7.34 0.76 1.59
CA VAL A 30 -8.14 0.01 2.57
C VAL A 30 -7.19 -0.82 3.41
N ARG A 31 -7.31 -0.72 4.73
CA ARG A 31 -6.45 -1.42 5.69
C ARG A 31 -7.27 -2.06 6.79
N VAL A 32 -6.81 -3.22 7.24
CA VAL A 32 -7.39 -3.92 8.38
C VAL A 32 -6.50 -3.66 9.60
N PHE A 33 -7.10 -3.34 10.73
CA PHE A 33 -6.40 -3.20 12.00
C PHE A 33 -7.21 -3.81 13.14
N ARG A 34 -6.55 -4.08 14.26
CA ARG A 34 -7.21 -4.56 15.47
C ARG A 34 -7.22 -3.47 16.53
N SER A 35 -8.31 -3.36 17.27
CA SER A 35 -8.39 -2.59 18.52
C SER A 35 -9.06 -3.48 19.57
N GLY A 36 -8.33 -3.78 20.64
CA GLY A 36 -8.69 -4.85 21.57
C GLY A 36 -8.83 -6.20 20.85
N ARG A 37 -9.97 -6.87 21.04
CA ARG A 37 -10.29 -8.17 20.40
C ARG A 37 -11.02 -8.03 19.05
N MET A 38 -11.32 -6.81 18.64
CA MET A 38 -12.13 -6.53 17.46
C MET A 38 -11.26 -6.16 16.27
N THR A 39 -11.69 -6.58 15.07
CA THR A 39 -11.08 -6.23 13.79
C THR A 39 -11.91 -5.15 13.10
N TYR A 40 -11.22 -4.13 12.58
CA TYR A 40 -11.80 -2.99 11.90
C TYR A 40 -11.17 -2.80 10.52
N VAL A 41 -11.90 -2.10 9.66
CA VAL A 41 -11.48 -1.72 8.32
C VAL A 41 -11.38 -0.21 8.26
N ALA A 42 -10.17 0.32 8.14
CA ALA A 42 -9.94 1.71 7.80
C ALA A 42 -10.07 1.88 6.28
N VAL A 43 -10.99 2.75 5.86
CA VAL A 43 -11.14 3.16 4.46
C VAL A 43 -10.65 4.59 4.36
N SER A 44 -9.44 4.76 3.84
CA SER A 44 -8.89 6.08 3.57
C SER A 44 -9.37 6.55 2.21
N SER A 45 -9.93 7.76 2.13
CA SER A 45 -10.45 8.31 0.87
C SER A 45 -10.10 9.77 0.69
N TYR A 46 -10.00 10.20 -0.56
CA TYR A 46 -9.94 11.59 -0.98
C TYR A 46 -11.33 12.03 -1.42
N ASP A 47 -11.80 13.18 -0.93
CA ASP A 47 -13.06 13.80 -1.37
C ASP A 47 -12.74 14.81 -2.47
N GLU A 48 -13.23 14.59 -3.68
CA GLU A 48 -12.93 15.44 -4.85
C GLU A 48 -13.60 16.82 -4.76
N GLU A 49 -14.76 16.91 -4.10
CA GLU A 49 -15.50 18.15 -3.93
C GLU A 49 -14.80 19.03 -2.89
N GLU A 50 -14.47 18.45 -1.74
CA GLU A 50 -13.82 19.17 -0.63
C GLU A 50 -12.30 19.30 -0.78
N ARG A 51 -11.71 18.62 -1.77
CA ARG A 51 -10.25 18.52 -1.99
C ARG A 51 -9.46 18.18 -0.73
N SER A 52 -9.96 17.24 0.07
CA SER A 52 -9.38 16.88 1.36
C SER A 52 -9.61 15.41 1.71
N ALA A 53 -9.00 14.94 2.81
CA ALA A 53 -9.20 13.58 3.26
C ALA A 53 -10.60 13.39 3.87
N ARG A 54 -11.27 12.30 3.46
CA ARG A 54 -12.54 11.84 4.03
C ARG A 54 -12.48 10.34 4.25
N SER A 55 -11.89 9.96 5.37
CA SER A 55 -11.75 8.55 5.77
C SER A 55 -12.89 8.11 6.67
N GLN A 56 -13.04 6.81 6.83
CA GLN A 56 -13.99 6.19 7.75
C GLN A 56 -13.45 4.88 8.33
N VAL A 57 -13.99 4.47 9.48
CA VAL A 57 -13.70 3.19 10.11
C VAL A 57 -14.97 2.35 10.13
N LEU A 58 -14.86 1.14 9.62
CA LEU A 58 -15.93 0.16 9.55
C LEU A 58 -15.58 -1.06 10.39
N GLN A 59 -16.59 -1.81 10.81
CA GLN A 59 -16.45 -3.17 11.30
C GLN A 59 -17.15 -4.10 10.30
N PHE A 60 -16.52 -5.23 9.97
CA PHE A 60 -17.15 -6.26 9.14
C PHE A 60 -17.48 -7.49 9.99
N ALA A 61 -18.76 -7.81 10.12
CA ALA A 61 -19.24 -8.96 10.88
C ALA A 61 -20.51 -9.53 10.24
N GLY A 62 -20.61 -10.86 10.17
CA GLY A 62 -21.81 -11.54 9.65
C GLY A 62 -22.19 -11.15 8.21
N GLY A 63 -21.21 -10.87 7.34
CA GLY A 63 -21.47 -10.45 5.96
C GLY A 63 -21.85 -8.97 5.80
N LYS A 64 -21.83 -8.18 6.88
CA LYS A 64 -22.25 -6.78 6.86
C LYS A 64 -21.15 -5.84 7.34
N PHE A 65 -21.02 -4.71 6.64
CA PHE A 65 -20.23 -3.58 7.12
C PHE A 65 -21.10 -2.68 8.01
N ASN A 66 -20.64 -2.47 9.24
CA ASN A 66 -21.20 -1.48 10.16
C ASN A 66 -20.24 -0.31 10.26
N VAL A 67 -20.75 0.92 10.11
CA VAL A 67 -19.94 2.13 10.24
C VAL A 67 -19.68 2.39 11.73
N VAL A 68 -18.41 2.50 12.11
CA VAL A 68 -17.98 2.78 13.49
C VAL A 68 -17.60 4.25 13.63
N VAL A 69 -16.80 4.75 12.70
CA VAL A 69 -16.44 6.18 12.60
C VAL A 69 -16.81 6.65 11.19
N PRO A 70 -17.90 7.41 11.01
CA PRO A 70 -18.42 7.74 9.69
C PRO A 70 -17.61 8.78 8.93
N HIS A 71 -16.85 9.62 9.65
CA HIS A 71 -16.06 10.68 9.05
C HIS A 71 -14.79 10.93 9.85
N VAL A 72 -13.67 10.96 9.14
CA VAL A 72 -12.35 11.31 9.65
C VAL A 72 -11.69 12.22 8.62
N SER A 73 -11.39 13.46 9.02
CA SER A 73 -10.81 14.50 8.16
C SER A 73 -9.31 14.33 7.88
N ARG A 74 -8.84 13.08 7.90
CA ARG A 74 -7.42 12.69 7.81
C ARG A 74 -7.30 11.45 6.97
N TYR A 75 -6.18 11.29 6.27
CA TYR A 75 -5.87 10.02 5.66
C TYR A 75 -5.48 9.02 6.73
N LEU A 76 -5.78 7.74 6.49
CA LEU A 76 -5.48 6.65 7.41
C LEU A 76 -4.61 5.61 6.72
N ASN A 77 -3.73 4.97 7.48
CA ASN A 77 -3.00 3.78 7.04
C ASN A 77 -2.73 2.88 8.24
N VAL A 78 -2.25 1.66 8.00
CA VAL A 78 -1.78 0.73 9.04
C VAL A 78 -0.34 0.37 8.73
N VAL A 79 0.55 0.65 9.67
CA VAL A 79 1.99 0.49 9.51
C VAL A 79 2.53 -0.31 10.68
N ALA A 80 3.46 -1.24 10.40
CA ALA A 80 4.23 -1.91 11.45
C ALA A 80 5.26 -0.93 12.01
N LEU A 81 5.10 -0.49 13.27
CA LEU A 81 5.96 0.53 13.88
C LEU A 81 6.93 -0.07 14.90
N PRO A 82 8.19 0.41 14.98
CA PRO A 82 9.11 0.01 16.04
C PRO A 82 8.57 0.42 17.44
N PRO A 83 9.00 -0.25 18.52
CA PRO A 83 9.98 -1.34 18.55
C PRO A 83 9.37 -2.73 18.32
N MET A 84 8.05 -2.88 18.44
CA MET A 84 7.38 -4.18 18.36
C MET A 84 7.05 -4.62 16.93
N PHE A 85 7.07 -3.69 15.96
CA PHE A 85 6.67 -3.90 14.57
C PHE A 85 5.25 -4.47 14.44
N GLY A 86 4.39 -4.13 15.42
CA GLY A 86 2.97 -4.47 15.40
C GLY A 86 2.18 -3.53 14.48
N PRO A 87 1.12 -4.03 13.82
CA PRO A 87 0.28 -3.21 12.96
C PRO A 87 -0.40 -2.11 13.78
N THR A 88 -0.07 -0.85 13.47
CA THR A 88 -0.56 0.34 14.18
C THR A 88 -1.33 1.23 13.22
N LEU A 89 -2.53 1.66 13.62
CA LEU A 89 -3.29 2.64 12.86
C LEU A 89 -2.60 4.00 12.96
N VAL A 90 -2.32 4.62 11.82
CA VAL A 90 -1.70 5.93 11.74
C VAL A 90 -2.56 6.89 10.92
N GLY A 91 -2.40 8.17 11.18
CA GLY A 91 -3.04 9.25 10.45
C GLY A 91 -2.06 10.34 10.05
N GLN A 92 -2.46 11.11 9.04
CA GLN A 92 -1.80 12.36 8.66
C GLN A 92 -2.86 13.34 8.16
N ASP A 93 -2.67 14.62 8.47
CA ASP A 93 -3.59 15.67 8.02
C ASP A 93 -3.47 15.86 6.49
N SER A 94 -4.59 16.10 5.80
CA SER A 94 -4.56 16.39 4.36
C SER A 94 -4.13 17.82 4.08
N ASP A 95 -3.57 18.04 2.91
CA ASP A 95 -3.22 19.37 2.41
C ASP A 95 -3.62 19.49 0.95
N ARG A 96 -4.27 20.61 0.59
CA ARG A 96 -4.77 20.82 -0.77
C ARG A 96 -3.67 20.88 -1.81
N SER A 97 -2.49 21.43 -1.50
CA SER A 97 -1.40 21.57 -2.47
C SER A 97 -0.43 20.40 -2.42
N LYS A 98 -0.10 19.92 -1.22
CA LYS A 98 0.94 18.90 -0.98
C LYS A 98 0.39 17.49 -0.81
N THR A 99 -0.92 17.30 -0.94
CA THR A 99 -1.65 16.07 -0.57
C THR A 99 -1.74 15.86 0.94
N VAL A 100 -0.62 15.98 1.66
CA VAL A 100 -0.55 15.82 3.12
C VAL A 100 0.20 16.97 3.79
N SER A 101 -0.08 17.20 5.06
CA SER A 101 0.66 18.15 5.91
C SER A 101 0.96 17.57 7.29
N GLY A 102 1.97 18.14 7.94
CA GLY A 102 2.35 17.79 9.30
C GLY A 102 2.97 16.39 9.43
N PRO A 103 3.23 15.96 10.68
CA PRO A 103 3.81 14.65 10.95
C PRO A 103 2.79 13.52 10.72
N VAL A 104 3.29 12.31 10.51
CA VAL A 104 2.51 11.09 10.68
C VAL A 104 2.37 10.83 12.19
N PHE A 105 1.20 10.42 12.66
CA PHE A 105 0.94 10.14 14.08
C PHE A 105 0.09 8.89 14.27
N GLU A 106 0.20 8.30 15.45
CA GLU A 106 -0.64 7.18 15.85
C GLU A 106 -2.11 7.61 16.00
N MET A 107 -3.01 6.66 15.78
CA MET A 107 -4.45 6.86 15.92
C MET A 107 -5.05 5.70 16.70
N TYR A 108 -5.88 6.02 17.69
CA TYR A 108 -6.51 5.05 18.58
C TYR A 108 -8.02 5.10 18.45
N LEU A 109 -8.66 3.94 18.37
CA LEU A 109 -10.12 3.85 18.39
C LEU A 109 -10.61 3.78 19.84
N GLU A 110 -11.24 4.85 20.31
CA GLU A 110 -11.76 4.97 21.67
C GLU A 110 -13.20 5.50 21.63
N GLY A 111 -14.13 4.80 22.28
CA GLY A 111 -15.52 5.25 22.40
C GLY A 111 -16.21 5.54 21.06
N GLY A 112 -15.86 4.81 19.99
CA GLY A 112 -16.41 5.04 18.65
C GLY A 112 -15.86 6.27 17.92
N LYS A 113 -14.69 6.78 18.33
CA LYS A 113 -13.99 7.90 17.70
C LYS A 113 -12.51 7.57 17.52
N LEU A 114 -11.85 8.21 16.55
CA LEU A 114 -10.40 8.17 16.46
C LEU A 114 -9.78 9.32 17.25
N VAL A 115 -8.86 8.97 18.14
CA VAL A 115 -8.08 9.89 18.95
C VAL A 115 -6.64 9.90 18.44
N ARG A 116 -6.06 11.10 18.32
CA ARG A 116 -4.67 11.28 17.90
C ARG A 116 -3.72 10.92 19.03
N GLY A 117 -2.76 10.06 18.75
CA GLY A 117 -1.64 9.72 19.61
C GLY A 117 -0.37 10.52 19.33
N GLY A 118 0.77 9.92 19.68
CA GLY A 118 2.10 10.51 19.47
C GLY A 118 2.48 10.62 17.99
N ASN A 119 3.36 11.58 17.69
CA ASN A 119 3.97 11.69 16.36
C ASN A 119 4.98 10.56 16.16
N ILE A 120 5.01 9.99 14.95
CA ILE A 120 6.03 9.02 14.56
C ILE A 120 7.34 9.76 14.31
N THR A 121 8.38 9.39 15.04
CA THR A 121 9.72 9.97 14.93
C THR A 121 10.65 9.14 14.05
N GLY A 122 11.75 9.72 13.58
CA GLY A 122 12.76 9.01 12.79
C GLY A 122 12.37 8.75 11.33
N LEU A 123 11.23 9.29 10.87
CA LEU A 123 10.84 9.19 9.48
C LEU A 123 11.76 10.06 8.59
N PRO A 124 12.22 9.54 7.44
CA PRO A 124 13.01 10.30 6.48
C PRO A 124 12.30 11.56 5.97
N LYS A 125 13.08 12.54 5.50
CA LYS A 125 12.53 13.70 4.78
C LYS A 125 11.76 13.23 3.54
N GLY A 126 10.53 13.69 3.38
CA GLY A 126 9.64 13.30 2.29
C GLY A 126 8.78 12.07 2.59
N ALA A 127 8.96 11.44 3.76
CA ALA A 127 8.03 10.41 4.22
C ALA A 127 6.66 11.01 4.51
N ASN A 128 5.62 10.30 4.05
CA ASN A 128 4.23 10.56 4.37
C ASN A 128 3.55 9.23 4.71
N LEU A 129 2.29 9.25 5.16
CA LEU A 129 1.63 8.04 5.61
C LEU A 129 1.53 6.91 4.57
N PHE A 130 1.71 7.19 3.27
CA PHE A 130 1.52 6.21 2.19
C PHE A 130 2.82 5.57 1.68
N ASN A 131 3.96 6.24 1.83
CA ASN A 131 5.14 5.92 1.02
C ASN A 131 6.27 5.20 1.76
N PHE A 132 6.10 4.80 3.03
CA PHE A 132 7.14 4.10 3.78
C PHE A 132 6.69 2.78 4.42
N ALA A 133 7.68 1.94 4.72
CA ALA A 133 7.55 0.76 5.55
C ALA A 133 8.80 0.61 6.44
N TRP A 134 8.61 0.23 7.70
CA TRP A 134 9.71 -0.15 8.57
C TRP A 134 10.11 -1.60 8.32
N ILE A 135 11.41 -1.85 8.22
CA ILE A 135 11.99 -3.17 8.13
C ILE A 135 12.64 -3.50 9.49
N PRO A 136 12.14 -4.50 10.23
CA PRO A 136 12.74 -4.90 11.49
C PRO A 136 14.21 -5.34 11.29
N PRO A 137 15.06 -5.25 12.33
CA PRO A 137 16.38 -5.85 12.26
C PRO A 137 16.27 -7.37 12.16
N ASP A 138 17.19 -8.01 11.43
CA ASP A 138 17.30 -9.46 11.44
C ASP A 138 17.48 -9.95 12.88
N ARG A 139 17.04 -11.18 13.15
CA ARG A 139 17.15 -11.81 14.47
C ARG A 139 18.58 -11.73 15.01
N GLY A 140 18.71 -11.11 16.19
CA GLY A 140 20.00 -10.93 16.87
C GLY A 140 20.82 -9.72 16.41
N LYS A 141 20.40 -9.03 15.35
CA LYS A 141 20.99 -7.76 14.90
C LYS A 141 20.28 -6.56 15.53
N LYS A 142 20.92 -5.39 15.45
CA LYS A 142 20.36 -4.10 15.84
C LYS A 142 20.26 -3.20 14.62
N GLY A 143 19.36 -2.22 14.68
CA GLY A 143 19.16 -1.23 13.62
C GLY A 143 18.09 -1.67 12.64
N SER A 144 16.89 -1.15 12.81
CA SER A 144 15.83 -1.24 11.81
C SER A 144 16.11 -0.29 10.66
N HIS A 145 15.51 -0.58 9.51
CA HIS A 145 15.58 0.25 8.33
C HIS A 145 14.21 0.84 8.00
N VAL A 146 14.21 1.91 7.22
CA VAL A 146 12.99 2.44 6.60
C VAL A 146 13.14 2.34 5.09
N ALA A 147 12.23 1.61 4.45
CA ALA A 147 12.04 1.63 3.01
C ALA A 147 11.04 2.72 2.64
N MET A 148 11.35 3.53 1.64
CA MET A 148 10.47 4.60 1.17
C MET A 148 10.45 4.67 -0.35
N ILE A 149 9.26 4.88 -0.93
CA ILE A 149 9.11 5.24 -2.34
C ILE A 149 9.27 6.75 -2.48
N SER A 150 10.28 7.16 -3.25
CA SER A 150 10.56 8.57 -3.53
C SER A 150 9.60 9.16 -4.57
N ASP A 151 9.65 10.47 -4.78
CA ASP A 151 8.89 11.15 -5.84
C ASP A 151 9.27 10.68 -7.26
N ALA A 152 10.49 10.14 -7.42
CA ALA A 152 10.93 9.51 -8.66
C ALA A 152 10.49 8.03 -8.77
N GLU A 153 9.64 7.57 -7.85
CA GLU A 153 9.14 6.19 -7.74
C GLU A 153 10.23 5.14 -7.52
N THR A 154 11.43 5.54 -7.11
CA THR A 154 12.50 4.61 -6.74
C THR A 154 12.42 4.22 -5.27
N LEU A 155 12.90 3.03 -4.96
CA LEU A 155 12.99 2.54 -3.58
C LEU A 155 14.26 3.11 -2.93
N VAL A 156 14.08 3.84 -1.84
CA VAL A 156 15.18 4.44 -1.05
C VAL A 156 15.15 3.84 0.34
N THR A 157 16.33 3.48 0.85
CA THR A 157 16.48 2.86 2.17
C THR A 157 17.23 3.80 3.10
N PHE A 158 16.75 3.88 4.34
CA PHE A 158 17.29 4.72 5.39
C PHE A 158 17.54 3.88 6.65
N ASP A 159 18.42 4.35 7.52
CA ASP A 159 18.51 3.83 8.89
C ASP A 159 17.35 4.34 9.75
N ALA A 160 17.25 3.85 10.99
CA ALA A 160 16.22 4.26 11.94
C ALA A 160 16.28 5.75 12.34
N GLY A 161 17.40 6.42 12.09
CA GLY A 161 17.58 7.86 12.32
C GLY A 161 17.18 8.73 11.12
N GLY A 162 16.76 8.12 10.01
CA GLY A 162 16.39 8.82 8.78
C GLY A 162 17.59 9.19 7.89
N LYS A 163 18.79 8.67 8.16
CA LYS A 163 19.95 8.85 7.27
C LYS A 163 19.82 7.89 6.08
N ARG A 164 19.97 8.44 4.86
CA ARG A 164 19.92 7.65 3.63
C ARG A 164 21.10 6.68 3.57
N LEU A 165 20.80 5.42 3.27
CA LEU A 165 21.78 4.35 3.09
C LEU A 165 21.96 4.00 1.61
N ALA A 166 20.85 3.78 0.90
CA ALA A 166 20.86 3.30 -0.48
C ALA A 166 19.65 3.79 -1.28
N ALA A 167 19.71 3.67 -2.61
CA ALA A 167 18.55 3.82 -3.48
C ALA A 167 18.68 2.95 -4.73
N THR A 168 17.56 2.45 -5.22
CA THR A 168 17.49 1.72 -6.48
C THR A 168 17.51 2.68 -7.67
N GLN A 169 17.98 2.19 -8.82
CA GLN A 169 17.80 2.87 -10.10
C GLN A 169 16.43 2.56 -10.73
N GLU A 170 15.90 1.39 -10.40
CA GLU A 170 14.59 0.92 -10.86
C GLU A 170 13.44 1.62 -10.15
N THR A 171 12.32 1.77 -10.87
CA THR A 171 11.06 2.27 -10.32
C THR A 171 10.18 1.13 -9.79
N TYR A 172 9.42 1.46 -8.75
CA TYR A 172 8.53 0.58 -8.00
C TYR A 172 7.19 1.29 -7.75
N SER A 173 6.26 0.61 -7.08
CA SER A 173 4.87 1.03 -6.90
C SER A 173 4.09 0.98 -8.21
N GLY A 174 4.12 2.01 -9.07
CA GLY A 174 3.30 2.03 -10.29
C GLY A 174 1.80 2.00 -10.02
N SER A 175 1.36 2.71 -8.98
CA SER A 175 -0.06 2.81 -8.63
C SER A 175 -0.84 3.66 -9.65
N SER A 176 -2.09 3.27 -9.92
CA SER A 176 -3.05 4.06 -10.69
C SER A 176 -3.96 4.92 -9.82
N VAL A 177 -3.89 4.75 -8.49
CA VAL A 177 -4.67 5.52 -7.52
C VAL A 177 -3.97 6.83 -7.24
N TYR A 178 -4.70 7.94 -7.32
CA TYR A 178 -4.12 9.27 -7.16
C TYR A 178 -4.98 10.19 -6.29
N ILE A 179 -4.35 11.26 -5.81
CA ILE A 179 -4.97 12.40 -5.15
C ILE A 179 -4.64 13.64 -5.98
N ILE A 180 -5.61 14.55 -6.11
CA ILE A 180 -5.44 15.79 -6.87
C ILE A 180 -4.91 16.88 -5.94
N GLY A 181 -3.78 17.48 -6.30
CA GLY A 181 -3.19 18.63 -5.63
C GLY A 181 -3.45 19.94 -6.37
N ASP A 182 -3.64 21.01 -5.61
CA ASP A 182 -3.70 22.39 -6.10
C ASP A 182 -2.28 22.87 -6.48
N ARG A 183 -2.15 23.53 -7.63
CA ARG A 183 -0.96 24.33 -7.91
C ARG A 183 -0.92 25.48 -6.92
N GLY A 184 0.23 25.73 -6.31
CA GLY A 184 0.40 26.76 -5.29
C GLY A 184 -0.12 28.14 -5.70
N LEU A 185 -0.34 29.01 -4.71
CA LEU A 185 -0.81 30.39 -4.88
C LEU A 185 -0.01 31.13 -5.98
N GLY A 186 -0.66 31.40 -7.12
CA GLY A 186 -0.05 32.06 -8.28
C GLY A 186 -0.56 31.59 -9.65
N SER A 187 -1.27 30.45 -9.72
CA SER A 187 -1.97 30.05 -10.94
C SER A 187 -3.29 30.82 -11.05
N LEU A 188 -3.28 31.93 -11.78
CA LEU A 188 -4.47 32.73 -12.14
C LEU A 188 -5.33 32.08 -13.24
N GLU A 189 -4.92 30.91 -13.73
CA GLU A 189 -5.67 30.16 -14.73
C GLU A 189 -6.77 29.36 -14.04
N SER A 190 -7.99 29.47 -14.57
CA SER A 190 -9.11 28.58 -14.24
C SER A 190 -8.64 27.11 -14.27
N PRO A 191 -9.08 26.26 -13.34
CA PRO A 191 -8.62 24.88 -13.25
C PRO A 191 -8.98 24.11 -14.52
N ASP A 192 -8.04 24.02 -15.45
CA ASP A 192 -8.13 23.12 -16.59
C ASP A 192 -7.98 21.68 -16.08
N PRO A 193 -8.97 20.80 -16.29
CA PRO A 193 -8.89 19.40 -15.87
C PRO A 193 -7.71 18.64 -16.50
N THR A 194 -7.10 19.16 -17.56
CA THR A 194 -5.89 18.57 -18.18
C THR A 194 -4.58 18.96 -17.49
N ASN A 195 -4.61 19.91 -16.54
CA ASN A 195 -3.41 20.54 -15.96
C ASN A 195 -3.24 20.29 -14.45
N GLN A 196 -3.88 19.24 -13.92
CA GLN A 196 -3.87 18.89 -12.49
C GLN A 196 -2.53 18.29 -12.03
N VAL A 197 -2.12 18.58 -10.79
CA VAL A 197 -0.97 17.92 -10.16
C VAL A 197 -1.48 16.66 -9.47
N LEU A 198 -1.05 15.49 -9.93
CA LEU A 198 -1.50 14.21 -9.38
C LEU A 198 -0.43 13.62 -8.46
N TYR A 199 -0.79 13.33 -7.22
CA TYR A 199 -0.01 12.50 -6.32
C TYR A 199 -0.49 11.05 -6.44
N TYR A 200 0.31 10.19 -7.06
CA TYR A 200 0.01 8.76 -7.13
C TYR A 200 0.35 8.09 -5.81
N VAL A 201 -0.67 7.54 -5.14
CA VAL A 201 -0.55 6.93 -3.83
C VAL A 201 0.21 5.61 -3.97
N PRO A 202 1.39 5.45 -3.35
CA PRO A 202 2.17 4.23 -3.51
C PRO A 202 1.42 2.98 -3.04
N MET A 203 1.65 1.86 -3.74
CA MET A 203 1.17 0.56 -3.26
C MET A 203 1.82 0.23 -1.91
N ARG A 204 1.11 -0.54 -1.09
CA ARG A 204 1.68 -1.01 0.17
C ARG A 204 2.96 -1.82 -0.09
N MET A 205 3.89 -1.74 0.84
CA MET A 205 5.12 -2.54 0.84
C MET A 205 5.11 -3.47 2.05
N PRO A 206 4.50 -4.67 1.95
CA PRO A 206 4.51 -5.64 3.05
C PRO A 206 5.94 -6.00 3.43
N VAL A 207 6.22 -6.04 4.73
CA VAL A 207 7.46 -6.55 5.28
C VAL A 207 7.13 -7.81 6.06
N VAL A 208 7.74 -8.92 5.67
CA VAL A 208 7.41 -10.26 6.15
C VAL A 208 8.67 -11.09 6.28
N ASP A 209 8.70 -11.98 7.27
CA ASP A 209 9.68 -13.06 7.40
C ASP A 209 9.03 -14.31 6.79
N LEU A 210 9.32 -14.57 5.51
CA LEU A 210 8.61 -15.59 4.72
C LEU A 210 8.97 -17.01 5.14
N ASP A 211 10.24 -17.27 5.43
CA ASP A 211 10.75 -18.60 5.78
C ASP A 211 10.94 -18.81 7.29
N ARG A 212 10.63 -17.80 8.11
CA ARG A 212 10.75 -17.80 9.57
C ARG A 212 12.21 -17.95 10.02
N ASP A 213 13.17 -17.53 9.21
CA ASP A 213 14.59 -17.51 9.57
C ASP A 213 14.98 -16.30 10.42
N GLY A 214 14.06 -15.33 10.58
CA GLY A 214 14.27 -14.10 11.32
C GLY A 214 14.86 -12.96 10.49
N LYS A 215 14.95 -13.10 9.17
CA LYS A 215 15.20 -12.02 8.22
C LYS A 215 13.88 -11.58 7.60
N PHE A 216 13.87 -10.36 7.09
CA PHE A 216 12.65 -9.75 6.57
C PHE A 216 12.79 -9.37 5.11
N GLU A 217 11.84 -9.84 4.31
CA GLU A 217 11.65 -9.46 2.93
C GLU A 217 10.69 -8.28 2.81
N LEU A 218 11.10 -7.28 2.04
CA LEU A 218 10.24 -6.19 1.58
C LEU A 218 9.62 -6.59 0.24
N ILE A 219 8.29 -6.69 0.20
CA ILE A 219 7.54 -6.99 -1.01
C ILE A 219 7.17 -5.68 -1.71
N VAL A 220 7.55 -5.54 -2.98
CA VAL A 220 7.30 -4.34 -3.79
C VAL A 220 6.78 -4.70 -5.18
N ASN A 221 5.86 -3.90 -5.71
CA ASN A 221 5.45 -4.02 -7.11
C ASN A 221 6.45 -3.29 -8.02
N LYS A 222 6.88 -3.97 -9.08
CA LYS A 222 7.61 -3.39 -10.20
C LYS A 222 6.69 -3.30 -11.41
N PRO A 223 6.22 -2.09 -11.79
CA PRO A 223 5.48 -1.93 -13.03
C PRO A 223 6.39 -2.24 -14.23
N VAL A 224 5.86 -2.96 -15.22
CA VAL A 224 6.57 -3.24 -16.48
C VAL A 224 5.87 -2.50 -17.60
N THR A 225 6.53 -1.46 -18.10
CA THR A 225 6.07 -0.69 -19.24
C THR A 225 6.81 -1.13 -20.51
N VAL A 226 6.07 -1.32 -21.59
CA VAL A 226 6.67 -1.42 -22.93
C VAL A 226 6.65 0.00 -23.51
N THR A 227 7.81 0.48 -23.98
CA THR A 227 7.95 1.78 -24.64
C THR A 227 6.80 2.04 -25.61
N GLY A 228 6.11 3.17 -25.47
CA GLY A 228 5.01 3.59 -26.35
C GLY A 228 3.59 3.13 -25.97
N LYS A 229 3.37 2.46 -24.83
CA LYS A 229 2.03 1.99 -24.39
C LYS A 229 1.49 2.66 -23.11
N LEU A 230 1.81 3.94 -22.86
CA LEU A 230 0.99 4.74 -21.95
C LEU A 230 -0.24 5.22 -22.71
N PHE A 231 -1.39 4.60 -22.44
CA PHE A 231 -2.67 5.10 -22.92
C PHE A 231 -3.34 5.89 -21.80
N THR A 232 -3.84 7.08 -22.15
CA THR A 232 -4.67 7.99 -21.33
C THR A 232 -3.95 8.70 -20.16
N ASN A 233 -4.60 9.74 -19.63
CA ASN A 233 -4.16 10.49 -18.44
C ASN A 233 -4.09 9.63 -17.16
N PHE A 234 -4.43 8.35 -17.24
CA PHE A 234 -4.41 7.40 -16.14
C PHE A 234 -3.30 6.38 -16.32
N ARG A 235 -2.48 6.20 -15.29
CA ARG A 235 -1.42 5.20 -15.28
C ARG A 235 -1.98 3.79 -15.41
N THR A 236 -1.76 3.20 -16.57
CA THR A 236 -2.07 1.81 -16.86
C THR A 236 -0.78 1.11 -17.28
N TYR A 237 -0.47 0.01 -16.60
CA TYR A 237 0.68 -0.83 -16.87
C TYR A 237 0.22 -2.14 -17.51
N PRO A 238 0.75 -2.51 -18.68
CA PRO A 238 0.35 -3.74 -19.36
C PRO A 238 0.79 -5.00 -18.59
N GLN A 239 1.85 -4.88 -17.79
CA GLN A 239 2.41 -5.97 -17.00
C GLN A 239 2.95 -5.44 -15.67
N GLY A 240 3.07 -6.34 -14.69
CA GLY A 240 3.77 -6.09 -13.43
C GLY A 240 4.54 -7.33 -12.96
N GLU A 241 5.51 -7.13 -12.08
CA GLU A 241 6.24 -8.17 -11.37
C GLU A 241 6.20 -7.84 -9.88
N ILE A 242 5.95 -8.82 -9.02
CA ILE A 242 6.15 -8.64 -7.57
C ILE A 242 7.57 -9.08 -7.24
N HIS A 243 8.32 -8.22 -6.57
CA HIS A 243 9.70 -8.43 -6.19
C HIS A 243 9.77 -8.57 -4.67
N ALA A 244 10.49 -9.58 -4.19
CA ALA A 244 10.89 -9.70 -2.80
C ALA A 244 12.33 -9.24 -2.66
N MET A 245 12.51 -8.20 -1.84
CA MET A 245 13.79 -7.53 -1.67
C MET A 245 14.30 -7.77 -0.24
N ALA A 246 15.59 -8.04 -0.08
CA ALA A 246 16.23 -8.14 1.23
C ALA A 246 17.40 -7.15 1.34
N TRP A 247 17.67 -6.71 2.56
CA TRP A 247 18.80 -5.83 2.85
C TRP A 247 20.10 -6.63 2.92
N ASN A 248 21.09 -6.29 2.08
CA ASN A 248 22.39 -6.99 2.04
C ASN A 248 23.54 -6.22 2.70
N GLY A 249 23.26 -5.11 3.40
CA GLY A 249 24.28 -4.23 3.99
C GLY A 249 24.67 -3.04 3.13
N LEU A 250 24.51 -3.12 1.81
CA LEU A 250 24.77 -2.02 0.87
C LEU A 250 23.49 -1.45 0.27
N GLY A 251 22.47 -2.27 0.08
CA GLY A 251 21.22 -1.90 -0.57
C GLY A 251 20.15 -2.98 -0.43
N MET A 252 18.96 -2.67 -0.96
CA MET A 252 17.92 -3.66 -1.17
C MET A 252 18.25 -4.48 -2.41
N GLU A 253 18.45 -5.78 -2.24
CA GLU A 253 18.76 -6.75 -3.28
C GLU A 253 17.54 -7.63 -3.58
N LEU A 254 17.36 -7.98 -4.86
CA LEU A 254 16.29 -8.86 -5.30
C LEU A 254 16.60 -10.31 -4.88
N LEU A 255 15.77 -10.89 -4.02
CA LEU A 255 15.84 -12.32 -3.69
C LEU A 255 15.12 -13.16 -4.73
N TRP A 256 13.86 -12.81 -5.01
CA TRP A 256 13.05 -13.50 -6.01
C TRP A 256 12.01 -12.56 -6.58
N LYS A 257 11.43 -12.96 -7.71
CA LYS A 257 10.30 -12.27 -8.32
C LYS A 257 9.29 -13.23 -8.91
N THR A 258 8.05 -12.78 -9.02
CA THR A 258 7.03 -13.51 -9.77
C THR A 258 7.37 -13.52 -11.26
N ARG A 259 6.77 -14.45 -12.01
CA ARG A 259 6.61 -14.27 -13.45
C ARG A 259 5.81 -12.98 -13.72
N ARG A 260 5.94 -12.46 -14.94
CA ARG A 260 5.18 -11.28 -15.36
C ARG A 260 3.68 -11.55 -15.28
N ILE A 261 3.00 -10.71 -14.52
CA ILE A 261 1.55 -10.69 -14.38
C ILE A 261 1.00 -9.84 -15.51
N LYS A 262 0.01 -10.34 -16.26
CA LYS A 262 -0.66 -9.57 -17.32
C LYS A 262 -1.70 -8.65 -16.70
N GLY A 263 -1.60 -7.36 -16.97
CA GLY A 263 -2.44 -6.33 -16.40
C GLY A 263 -1.70 -5.43 -15.41
N THR A 264 -2.40 -4.41 -14.93
CA THR A 264 -1.90 -3.49 -13.92
C THR A 264 -2.11 -4.11 -12.55
N VAL A 265 -1.03 -4.33 -11.82
CA VAL A 265 -1.10 -4.66 -10.39
C VAL A 265 -1.67 -3.45 -9.66
N CYS A 266 -2.61 -3.66 -8.74
CA CYS A 266 -3.32 -2.60 -8.02
C CYS A 266 -3.00 -2.60 -6.53
N ASP A 267 -2.79 -3.77 -5.94
CA ASP A 267 -2.43 -3.94 -4.53
C ASP A 267 -1.82 -5.32 -4.32
N VAL A 268 -1.10 -5.47 -3.22
CA VAL A 268 -0.46 -6.72 -2.81
C VAL A 268 -0.68 -6.95 -1.32
N ALA A 269 -0.85 -8.21 -0.91
CA ALA A 269 -0.82 -8.61 0.48
C ALA A 269 -0.03 -9.92 0.62
N VAL A 270 0.60 -10.11 1.77
CA VAL A 270 1.16 -11.40 2.17
C VAL A 270 0.45 -11.85 3.42
N THR A 271 -0.31 -12.94 3.30
CA THR A 271 -1.14 -13.47 4.38
C THR A 271 -1.52 -14.91 4.04
N ASP A 272 -1.69 -15.73 5.07
CA ASP A 272 -2.30 -17.05 4.96
C ASP A 272 -3.81 -16.85 4.69
N ILE A 273 -4.28 -17.13 3.47
CA ILE A 273 -5.69 -16.88 3.09
C ILE A 273 -6.61 -18.08 3.30
N ASP A 274 -6.07 -19.29 3.33
CA ASP A 274 -6.80 -20.55 3.50
C ASP A 274 -6.62 -21.15 4.91
N ASN A 275 -5.84 -20.48 5.76
CA ASN A 275 -5.55 -20.82 7.14
C ASN A 275 -4.82 -22.17 7.25
N ASN A 276 -3.92 -22.46 6.30
CA ASN A 276 -3.12 -23.68 6.25
C ASN A 276 -1.77 -23.57 7.00
N GLY A 277 -1.40 -22.38 7.46
CA GLY A 277 -0.16 -22.10 8.19
C GLY A 277 1.02 -21.65 7.32
N GLU A 278 0.86 -21.65 5.99
CA GLU A 278 1.78 -21.10 4.99
C GLU A 278 1.29 -19.71 4.54
N MET A 279 2.22 -18.83 4.19
CA MET A 279 1.85 -17.49 3.73
C MET A 279 1.61 -17.48 2.23
N ASP A 280 0.58 -16.76 1.78
CA ASP A 280 0.32 -16.55 0.36
C ASP A 280 0.66 -15.14 -0.06
N LEU A 281 1.22 -15.01 -1.27
CA LEU A 281 1.26 -13.74 -1.99
C LEU A 281 -0.07 -13.55 -2.72
N VAL A 282 -0.84 -12.55 -2.30
CA VAL A 282 -2.12 -12.17 -2.88
C VAL A 282 -1.95 -10.89 -3.69
N VAL A 283 -2.27 -10.93 -4.98
CA VAL A 283 -2.07 -9.81 -5.90
C VAL A 283 -3.40 -9.43 -6.55
N ALA A 284 -3.83 -8.18 -6.38
CA ALA A 284 -4.98 -7.62 -7.09
C ALA A 284 -4.54 -7.06 -8.44
N VAL A 285 -5.25 -7.40 -9.51
CA VAL A 285 -4.87 -7.06 -10.89
C VAL A 285 -6.06 -6.56 -11.68
N ASN A 286 -5.88 -5.46 -12.40
CA ASN A 286 -6.78 -5.00 -13.44
C ASN A 286 -6.24 -5.42 -14.81
N SER A 287 -7.05 -6.16 -15.55
CA SER A 287 -6.76 -6.55 -16.93
C SER A 287 -7.69 -5.85 -17.91
N TYR A 288 -7.17 -5.49 -19.08
CA TYR A 288 -7.86 -4.66 -20.07
C TYR A 288 -8.07 -5.47 -21.35
N ALA A 289 -9.33 -5.65 -21.75
CA ALA A 289 -9.67 -6.40 -22.95
C ALA A 289 -9.58 -5.53 -24.22
N GLY A 290 -8.41 -5.53 -24.88
CA GLY A 290 -8.23 -4.99 -26.24
C GLY A 290 -8.26 -3.46 -26.38
N LEU A 291 -8.04 -2.99 -27.62
CA LEU A 291 -7.92 -1.57 -28.01
C LEU A 291 -9.24 -0.94 -28.54
N GLY A 292 -10.39 -1.59 -28.31
CA GLY A 292 -11.69 -1.12 -28.80
C GLY A 292 -12.41 -0.16 -27.83
N ALA A 293 -13.31 0.66 -28.35
CA ALA A 293 -14.17 1.56 -27.57
C ALA A 293 -14.97 0.77 -26.52
N GLY A 294 -14.76 1.11 -25.23
CA GLY A 294 -15.39 0.43 -24.09
C GLY A 294 -14.49 -0.62 -23.44
N ILE A 295 -13.31 -0.19 -22.96
CA ILE A 295 -12.37 -1.03 -22.22
C ILE A 295 -13.09 -1.67 -21.02
N LYS A 296 -13.50 -2.93 -21.17
CA LYS A 296 -13.97 -3.73 -20.04
C LYS A 296 -12.75 -4.08 -19.20
N THR A 297 -12.58 -3.37 -18.09
CA THR A 297 -11.63 -3.75 -17.05
C THR A 297 -12.16 -5.00 -16.36
N ARG A 298 -11.39 -6.08 -16.38
CA ARG A 298 -11.64 -7.26 -15.55
C ARG A 298 -10.71 -7.19 -14.35
N CYS A 299 -11.29 -7.16 -13.16
CA CYS A 299 -10.55 -7.24 -11.90
C CYS A 299 -10.36 -8.72 -11.53
N GLY A 300 -9.16 -9.08 -11.11
CA GLY A 300 -8.84 -10.43 -10.64
C GLY A 300 -7.94 -10.39 -9.42
N VAL A 301 -7.95 -11.49 -8.68
CA VAL A 301 -7.00 -11.74 -7.59
C VAL A 301 -6.21 -12.99 -7.98
N ILE A 302 -4.89 -12.88 -7.92
CA ILE A 302 -3.96 -13.99 -8.14
C ILE A 302 -3.34 -14.34 -6.79
N VAL A 303 -3.25 -15.62 -6.49
CA VAL A 303 -2.66 -16.14 -5.25
C VAL A 303 -1.49 -17.02 -5.63
N TYR A 304 -0.34 -16.79 -5.00
CA TYR A 304 0.82 -17.66 -5.08
C TYR A 304 1.13 -18.19 -3.68
N PRO A 305 1.05 -19.52 -3.46
CA PRO A 305 1.57 -20.12 -2.23
C PRO A 305 3.07 -19.82 -2.13
N LEU A 306 3.50 -19.26 -1.00
CA LEU A 306 4.92 -19.02 -0.72
C LEU A 306 5.45 -20.17 0.15
N ASP A 307 5.39 -21.39 -0.38
CA ASP A 307 6.03 -22.54 0.24
C ASP A 307 7.54 -22.47 0.02
N THR A 308 8.25 -22.08 1.08
CA THR A 308 9.71 -21.93 1.09
C THR A 308 10.43 -23.28 1.20
N THR A 309 9.74 -24.38 1.52
CA THR A 309 10.34 -25.73 1.57
C THR A 309 10.69 -26.26 0.18
N MET A 310 10.04 -25.73 -0.86
CA MET A 310 10.21 -26.11 -2.25
C MET A 310 11.34 -25.35 -2.96
N VAL A 311 11.98 -24.38 -2.29
CA VAL A 311 13.02 -23.51 -2.88
C VAL A 311 14.32 -23.60 -2.06
N SER A 312 15.27 -24.43 -2.49
CA SER A 312 16.63 -24.49 -1.92
C SER A 312 17.53 -23.38 -2.47
N GLY A 313 17.12 -22.12 -2.33
CA GLY A 313 17.94 -20.97 -2.70
C GLY A 313 18.64 -20.42 -1.47
N LYS A 314 19.78 -20.99 -1.06
CA LYS A 314 20.59 -20.35 -0.02
C LYS A 314 21.20 -19.08 -0.62
N PRO A 315 20.95 -17.88 -0.05
CA PRO A 315 21.72 -16.71 -0.44
C PRO A 315 23.20 -16.95 -0.08
N ASN A 316 24.09 -16.82 -1.06
CA ASN A 316 25.54 -16.87 -0.85
C ASN A 316 26.00 -15.54 -0.25
N TYR A 317 25.85 -15.36 1.07
CA TYR A 317 26.56 -14.29 1.78
C TYR A 317 27.62 -14.93 2.67
N SER A 318 28.89 -14.54 2.46
CA SER A 318 29.94 -14.67 3.46
C SER A 318 29.93 -13.42 4.34
N GLU A 319 30.06 -13.60 5.66
CA GLU A 319 30.22 -12.52 6.64
C GLU A 319 31.41 -11.59 6.35
#